data_AF-A0AAW2GD81-F1
#
_entry.id   AF-A0AAW2GD81-F1
#
_cell.length_a   1.000
_cell.length_b   1.000
_cell.length_c   1.000
_cell.angle_alpha   90.00
_cell.angle_beta   90.00
_cell.angle_gamma   90.00
#
_symmetry.space_group_name_H-M   'P 1'
#
loop_
_entity.id
_entity.type
_entity.pdbx_description
1 polymer ?
#
loop_
_entity_poly.entity_id
_entity_poly.type
_entity_poly.pdbx_seq_one_letter_code
_entity_poly.pdbx_strand_id
1 'polypeptide(L)'
;MGRKIFVSSWKNILRLRIRQMFPWLYEVLGHIVSPTDVTKFFIRVIVETIDYRETNNVIRNDFIDMLRELKKHPDKLGDIELTDHLLAAQAFVFFVAGFETSSTTMSNALYELALNQKVQDNLREEIDEAYVKYNGDLKYENIKKMNYLDKVFKGTSSAKKVRCFFFFCFSFNDFTT
;
A
#
# COMPACT_ATOMS: atom_id res chain seq x y z
N MET A 1 -4.02 -13.63 -0.99
CA MET A 1 -2.87 -13.14 -1.79
C MET A 1 -2.07 -12.09 -1.02
N GLY A 2 -2.61 -10.88 -0.75
CA GLY A 2 -1.88 -9.80 -0.05
C GLY A 2 -1.20 -10.21 1.26
N ARG A 3 -1.87 -10.97 2.14
CA ARG A 3 -1.25 -11.47 3.38
C ARG A 3 0.07 -12.24 3.16
N LYS A 4 0.21 -13.02 2.08
CA LYS A 4 1.43 -13.81 1.79
C LYS A 4 2.66 -12.94 1.51
N ILE A 5 2.47 -11.69 1.07
CA ILE A 5 3.57 -10.72 0.88
C ILE A 5 4.15 -10.30 2.23
N PHE A 6 3.30 -10.18 3.24
CA PHE A 6 3.64 -9.61 4.56
C PHE A 6 3.85 -10.66 5.65
N VAL A 7 3.58 -11.95 5.40
CA VAL A 7 4.04 -13.02 6.29
C VAL A 7 5.55 -13.16 6.10
N SER A 8 6.31 -12.51 6.98
CA SER A 8 7.78 -12.56 6.93
C SER A 8 8.27 -13.97 7.24
N SER A 9 8.72 -14.68 6.21
CA SER A 9 9.62 -15.83 6.39
C SER A 9 10.91 -15.31 7.01
N TRP A 10 11.49 -16.04 7.96
CA TRP A 10 12.75 -15.68 8.61
C TRP A 10 13.88 -15.39 7.59
N LYS A 11 13.83 -16.05 6.43
CA LYS A 11 14.71 -15.80 5.27
C LYS A 11 14.57 -14.39 4.69
N ASN A 12 13.36 -13.82 4.67
CA ASN A 12 13.10 -12.47 4.18
C ASN A 12 13.53 -11.39 5.20
N ILE A 13 13.33 -11.64 6.50
CA ILE A 13 13.83 -10.76 7.56
C ILE A 13 15.36 -10.72 7.52
N LEU A 14 16.00 -11.89 7.46
CA LEU A 14 17.46 -11.99 7.37
C LEU A 14 17.99 -11.27 6.12
N ARG A 15 17.32 -11.44 4.97
CA ARG A 15 17.65 -10.72 3.73
C ARG A 15 17.52 -9.20 3.86
N LEU A 16 16.45 -8.70 4.48
CA LEU A 16 16.24 -7.26 4.70
C LEU A 16 17.27 -6.68 5.66
N ARG A 17 17.68 -7.43 6.69
CA ARG A 17 18.76 -7.04 7.61
C ARG A 17 20.13 -7.03 6.93
N ILE A 18 20.41 -8.02 6.07
CA ILE A 18 21.64 -8.03 5.24
C ILE A 18 21.68 -6.82 4.30
N ARG A 19 20.55 -6.44 3.68
CA ARG A 19 20.45 -5.24 2.83
C ARG A 19 20.74 -3.94 3.59
N GLN A 20 20.27 -3.83 4.83
CA GLN A 20 20.50 -2.64 5.66
C GLN A 20 21.93 -2.57 6.21
N MET A 21 22.55 -3.72 6.48
CA MET A 21 23.85 -3.81 7.15
C MET A 21 25.03 -3.93 6.17
N PHE A 22 24.82 -4.50 4.98
CA PHE A 22 25.84 -4.72 3.95
C PHE A 22 25.29 -4.40 2.54
N PRO A 23 25.17 -3.11 2.18
CA PRO A 23 24.63 -2.69 0.87
C PRO A 23 25.42 -3.27 -0.31
N TRP A 24 26.76 -3.37 -0.20
CA TRP A 24 27.64 -3.90 -1.26
C TRP A 24 27.38 -5.38 -1.62
N LEU A 25 26.97 -6.20 -0.66
CA LEU A 25 26.70 -7.63 -0.83
C LEU A 25 25.32 -7.83 -1.46
N TYR A 26 24.38 -6.94 -1.14
CA TYR A 26 23.05 -6.91 -1.73
C TYR A 26 23.05 -6.37 -3.16
N GLU A 27 23.99 -5.52 -3.56
CA GLU A 27 24.11 -5.14 -4.99
C GLU A 27 24.55 -6.33 -5.86
N VAL A 28 25.39 -7.23 -5.33
CA VAL A 28 25.82 -8.45 -6.04
C VAL A 28 24.75 -9.56 -5.98
N LEU A 29 24.09 -9.76 -4.83
CA LEU A 29 23.07 -10.81 -4.63
C LEU A 29 21.62 -10.35 -4.92
N GLY A 30 21.39 -9.05 -5.12
CA GLY A 30 20.07 -8.43 -5.29
C GLY A 30 19.37 -8.83 -6.58
N HIS A 31 20.15 -9.11 -7.63
CA HIS A 31 19.68 -9.71 -8.88
C HIS A 31 19.16 -11.15 -8.71
N ILE A 32 19.43 -11.80 -7.57
CA ILE A 32 19.07 -13.20 -7.25
C ILE A 32 17.86 -13.26 -6.29
N VAL A 33 17.22 -12.13 -5.95
CA VAL A 33 15.95 -12.15 -5.20
C VAL A 33 14.85 -12.67 -6.14
N SER A 34 14.76 -14.00 -6.22
CA SER A 34 13.84 -14.73 -7.07
C SER A 34 12.41 -14.21 -6.92
N PRO A 35 11.69 -13.95 -8.02
CA PRO A 35 10.31 -13.52 -7.95
C PRO A 35 9.50 -14.61 -7.25
N THR A 36 8.99 -14.28 -6.07
CA THR A 36 8.06 -15.14 -5.34
C THR A 36 6.82 -15.40 -6.22
N ASP A 37 6.08 -16.48 -5.98
CA ASP A 37 4.85 -16.78 -6.73
C ASP A 37 3.87 -15.60 -6.73
N VAL A 38 3.90 -14.80 -5.66
CA VAL A 38 3.10 -13.57 -5.55
C VAL A 38 3.60 -12.51 -6.52
N THR A 39 4.90 -12.22 -6.56
CA THR A 39 5.49 -11.26 -7.51
C THR A 39 5.20 -11.66 -8.96
N LYS A 40 5.35 -12.95 -9.31
CA LYS A 40 5.03 -13.45 -10.66
C LYS A 40 3.57 -13.26 -11.02
N PHE A 41 2.66 -13.55 -10.09
CA PHE A 41 1.23 -13.32 -10.28
C PHE A 41 0.91 -11.84 -10.53
N PHE A 42 1.45 -10.94 -9.71
CA PHE A 42 1.22 -9.50 -9.87
C PHE A 42 1.79 -8.97 -11.18
N ILE A 43 3.02 -9.36 -11.52
CA ILE A 43 3.63 -8.96 -12.80
C ILE A 43 2.76 -9.44 -13.97
N ARG A 44 2.33 -10.70 -13.94
CA ARG A 44 1.46 -11.26 -14.98
C ARG A 44 0.16 -10.46 -15.13
N VAL A 45 -0.54 -10.18 -14.03
CA VAL A 45 -1.81 -9.42 -14.06
C VAL A 45 -1.61 -8.01 -14.61
N ILE A 46 -0.52 -7.33 -14.24
CA ILE A 46 -0.24 -5.98 -14.72
C ILE A 46 0.08 -5.98 -16.22
N VAL A 47 0.93 -6.90 -16.67
CA VAL A 47 1.27 -7.05 -18.11
C VAL A 47 0.01 -7.37 -18.92
N GLU A 48 -0.78 -8.37 -18.50
CA GLU A 48 -2.06 -8.72 -19.15
C GLU A 48 -3.03 -7.53 -19.20
N THR A 49 -3.05 -6.70 -18.16
CA THR A 49 -3.90 -5.49 -18.12
C THR A 49 -3.41 -4.43 -19.10
N ILE A 50 -2.10 -4.23 -19.24
CA ILE A 50 -1.52 -3.31 -20.21
C ILE A 50 -1.85 -3.79 -21.63
N ASP A 51 -1.58 -5.06 -21.93
CA ASP A 51 -1.81 -5.67 -23.25
C ASP A 51 -3.28 -5.61 -23.66
N TYR A 52 -4.19 -5.91 -22.72
CA TYR A 52 -5.63 -5.81 -22.96
C TYR A 52 -6.06 -4.39 -23.30
N ARG A 53 -5.54 -3.38 -22.57
CA ARG A 53 -5.88 -1.97 -22.81
C ARG A 53 -5.30 -1.44 -24.11
N GLU A 54 -4.11 -1.89 -24.50
CA GLU A 54 -3.51 -1.56 -25.79
C GLU A 54 -4.31 -2.16 -26.95
N THR A 55 -4.67 -3.44 -26.86
CA THR A 55 -5.41 -4.14 -27.93
C THR A 55 -6.83 -3.58 -28.11
N ASN A 56 -7.51 -3.23 -27.01
CA ASN A 56 -8.89 -2.77 -27.03
C ASN A 56 -9.04 -1.24 -27.04
N ASN A 57 -7.93 -0.48 -27.14
CA ASN A 57 -7.91 0.99 -27.10
C ASN A 57 -8.69 1.58 -25.90
N VAL A 58 -8.59 0.95 -24.73
CA VAL A 58 -9.23 1.44 -23.50
C VAL A 58 -8.32 2.46 -22.83
N ILE A 59 -8.86 3.66 -22.62
CA ILE A 59 -8.19 4.75 -21.88
C ILE A 59 -8.94 4.97 -20.57
N ARG A 60 -8.20 4.86 -19.47
CA ARG A 60 -8.65 5.07 -18.11
C ARG A 60 -7.54 5.81 -17.39
N ASN A 61 -7.68 7.13 -17.24
CA ASN A 61 -6.70 8.07 -16.66
C ASN A 61 -6.28 7.68 -15.22
N ASP A 62 -5.53 6.61 -15.09
CA ASP A 62 -5.13 5.94 -13.88
C ASP A 62 -3.62 5.67 -13.91
N PHE A 63 -3.12 5.05 -12.84
CA PHE A 63 -1.70 4.78 -12.69
C PHE A 63 -1.12 3.89 -13.81
N ILE A 64 -1.87 2.92 -14.32
CA ILE A 64 -1.41 2.03 -15.41
C ILE A 64 -1.34 2.80 -16.72
N ASP A 65 -2.29 3.69 -16.97
CA ASP A 65 -2.27 4.55 -18.16
C ASP A 65 -1.12 5.56 -18.13
N MET A 66 -0.79 6.10 -16.96
CA MET A 66 0.41 6.93 -16.77
C MET A 66 1.69 6.15 -17.09
N LEU A 67 1.80 4.91 -16.63
CA LEU A 67 2.93 4.02 -16.96
C LEU A 67 3.02 3.73 -18.47
N ARG A 68 1.89 3.53 -19.14
CA ARG A 68 1.82 3.35 -20.60
C ARG A 68 2.23 4.63 -21.35
N GLU A 69 1.84 5.80 -20.87
CA GLU A 69 2.26 7.09 -21.44
C GLU A 69 3.77 7.30 -21.31
N LEU A 70 4.34 6.96 -20.16
CA LEU A 70 5.80 6.98 -19.95
C LEU A 70 6.53 6.01 -20.89
N LYS A 71 5.96 4.83 -21.16
CA LYS A 71 6.49 3.86 -22.14
C LYS A 71 6.52 4.43 -23.57
N LYS A 72 5.50 5.20 -23.95
CA LYS A 72 5.38 5.81 -25.29
C LYS A 72 6.32 7.01 -25.50
N HIS A 73 6.77 7.64 -24.41
CA HIS A 73 7.64 8.82 -24.42
C HIS A 73 8.96 8.55 -23.67
N PRO A 74 9.83 7.66 -24.20
CA PRO A 74 11.09 7.31 -23.55
C PRO A 74 12.08 8.49 -23.47
N ASP A 75 11.88 9.53 -24.29
CA ASP A 75 12.62 10.79 -24.28
C ASP A 75 12.60 11.50 -22.92
N LYS A 76 11.56 11.26 -22.09
CA LYS A 76 11.44 11.83 -20.74
C LYS A 76 12.23 11.08 -19.67
N LEU A 77 12.76 9.88 -19.98
CA LEU A 77 13.41 8.99 -19.00
C LEU A 77 14.91 8.76 -19.23
N GLY A 78 15.51 9.39 -20.25
CA GLY A 78 16.93 9.23 -20.56
C GLY A 78 17.27 7.82 -21.07
N ASP A 79 18.40 7.27 -20.65
CA ASP A 79 18.91 5.95 -21.09
C ASP A 79 18.21 4.74 -20.44
N ILE A 80 17.06 4.94 -19.76
CA ILE A 80 16.34 3.86 -19.08
C ILE A 80 15.41 3.16 -20.07
N GLU A 81 15.75 1.92 -20.43
CA GLU A 81 14.90 1.08 -21.26
C GLU A 81 13.68 0.59 -20.46
N LEU A 82 12.49 1.02 -20.87
CA LEU A 82 11.23 0.78 -20.17
C LEU A 82 10.60 -0.54 -20.61
N THR A 83 11.10 -1.66 -20.06
CA THR A 83 10.52 -2.98 -20.31
C THR A 83 9.18 -3.16 -19.57
N ASP A 84 8.27 -3.97 -20.11
CA ASP A 84 6.98 -4.31 -19.46
C ASP A 84 7.16 -4.90 -18.06
N HIS A 85 8.23 -5.66 -17.86
CA HIS A 85 8.60 -6.17 -16.54
C HIS A 85 9.00 -5.08 -15.55
N LEU A 86 9.67 -4.02 -16.00
CA LEU A 86 10.05 -2.88 -15.16
C LEU A 86 8.82 -2.06 -14.75
N LEU A 87 7.89 -1.84 -15.70
CA LEU A 87 6.60 -1.21 -15.43
C LEU A 87 5.78 -1.99 -14.40
N ALA A 88 5.67 -3.29 -14.60
CA ALA A 88 4.96 -4.16 -13.70
C ALA A 88 5.62 -4.22 -12.32
N ALA A 89 6.95 -4.19 -12.25
CA ALA A 89 7.68 -4.10 -10.99
C ALA A 89 7.41 -2.78 -10.26
N GLN A 90 7.39 -1.64 -10.96
CA GLN A 90 7.09 -0.34 -10.37
C GLN A 90 5.67 -0.30 -9.81
N ALA A 91 4.69 -0.78 -10.58
CA ALA A 91 3.30 -0.91 -10.13
C ALA A 91 3.16 -1.82 -8.91
N PHE A 92 3.93 -2.91 -8.85
CA PHE A 92 3.96 -3.78 -7.69
C PHE A 92 4.50 -3.08 -6.44
N VAL A 93 5.56 -2.27 -6.56
CA VAL A 93 6.10 -1.48 -5.43
C VAL A 93 5.04 -0.50 -4.89
N PHE A 94 4.37 0.24 -5.77
CA PHE A 94 3.28 1.14 -5.36
C PHE A 94 2.15 0.39 -4.66
N PHE A 95 1.75 -0.78 -5.16
CA PHE A 95 0.75 -1.61 -4.53
C PHE A 95 1.15 -2.05 -3.11
N VAL A 96 2.38 -2.54 -2.92
CA VAL A 96 2.87 -3.01 -1.62
C VAL A 96 2.90 -1.87 -0.60
N ALA A 97 3.44 -0.71 -1.00
CA ALA A 97 3.55 0.46 -0.14
C ALA A 97 2.18 0.99 0.32
N GLY A 98 1.19 1.02 -0.59
CA GLY A 98 -0.18 1.44 -0.26
C GLY A 98 -0.94 0.39 0.52
N PHE A 99 -0.76 -0.90 0.22
CA PHE A 99 -1.52 -1.97 0.85
C PHE A 99 -1.20 -2.10 2.33
N GLU A 100 0.09 -2.16 2.71
CA GLU A 100 0.49 -2.42 4.10
C GLU A 100 0.04 -1.30 5.05
N THR A 101 0.27 -0.06 4.62
CA THR A 101 -0.04 1.13 5.41
C THR A 101 -1.55 1.28 5.59
N SER A 102 -2.33 1.15 4.50
CA SER A 102 -3.79 1.22 4.56
C SER A 102 -4.40 0.04 5.31
N SER A 103 -3.98 -1.20 5.03
CA SER A 103 -4.55 -2.39 5.69
C SER A 103 -4.36 -2.34 7.19
N THR A 104 -3.15 -2.02 7.64
CA THR A 104 -2.84 -1.88 9.06
C THR A 104 -3.65 -0.73 9.67
N THR A 105 -3.93 0.34 8.92
CA THR A 105 -4.69 1.51 9.43
C THR A 105 -6.15 1.18 9.61
N MET A 106 -6.75 0.50 8.64
CA MET A 106 -8.11 0.00 8.76
C MET A 106 -8.24 -1.01 9.90
N SER A 107 -7.32 -1.99 10.01
CA SER A 107 -7.36 -2.98 11.09
C SER A 107 -7.30 -2.34 12.47
N ASN A 108 -6.41 -1.36 12.68
CA ASN A 108 -6.31 -0.69 13.97
C ASN A 108 -7.50 0.24 14.23
N ALA A 109 -8.01 0.95 13.23
CA ALA A 109 -9.20 1.77 13.39
C ALA A 109 -10.39 0.91 13.83
N LEU A 110 -10.62 -0.22 13.17
CA LEU A 110 -11.68 -1.16 13.52
C LEU A 110 -11.47 -1.77 14.91
N TYR A 111 -10.22 -2.05 15.30
CA TYR A 111 -9.91 -2.56 16.63
C TYR A 111 -10.23 -1.53 17.73
N GLU A 112 -9.79 -0.27 17.58
CA GLU A 112 -10.06 0.79 18.55
C GLU A 112 -11.57 1.11 18.62
N LEU A 113 -12.29 1.01 17.50
CA LEU A 113 -13.76 1.12 17.46
C LEU A 113 -14.45 -0.04 18.18
N ALA A 114 -13.96 -1.26 18.02
CA ALA A 114 -14.53 -2.44 18.70
C ALA A 114 -14.33 -2.39 20.23
N LEU A 115 -13.24 -1.76 20.70
CA LEU A 115 -13.01 -1.54 22.13
C LEU A 115 -13.88 -0.41 22.72
N ASN A 116 -14.28 0.56 21.90
CA ASN A 116 -15.00 1.75 22.34
C ASN A 116 -16.38 1.85 21.67
N GLN A 117 -17.34 1.05 22.16
CA GLN A 117 -18.68 0.95 21.58
C GLN A 117 -19.37 2.32 21.42
N LYS A 118 -19.24 3.21 22.42
CA LYS A 118 -19.79 4.57 22.37
C LYS A 118 -19.25 5.39 21.19
N VAL A 119 -17.96 5.27 20.87
CA VAL A 119 -17.35 5.98 19.73
C VAL A 119 -17.85 5.36 18.42
N GLN A 120 -18.00 4.03 18.37
CA GLN A 120 -18.55 3.34 17.22
C GLN A 120 -20.01 3.74 16.94
N ASP A 121 -20.84 3.84 17.96
CA ASP A 121 -22.26 4.18 17.80
C ASP A 121 -22.43 5.63 17.33
N ASN A 122 -21.69 6.58 17.92
CA ASN A 122 -21.67 7.98 17.45
C ASN A 122 -21.19 8.10 15.98
N LEU A 123 -20.19 7.29 15.59
CA LEU A 123 -19.71 7.29 14.20
C LEU A 123 -20.75 6.72 13.24
N ARG A 124 -21.45 5.65 13.63
CA ARG A 124 -22.54 5.08 12.83
C ARG A 124 -23.67 6.09 12.65
N GLU A 125 -24.05 6.80 13.71
CA GLU A 125 -25.07 7.85 13.64
C GLU A 125 -24.69 8.94 12.62
N GLU A 126 -23.45 9.45 12.65
CA GLU A 126 -22.99 10.42 11.63
C GLU A 126 -23.05 9.86 10.20
N ILE A 127 -22.70 8.58 10.02
CA ILE A 127 -22.74 7.92 8.71
C ILE A 127 -24.18 7.76 8.22
N ASP A 128 -25.10 7.32 9.09
CA ASP A 128 -26.51 7.13 8.77
C ASP A 128 -27.19 8.48 8.44
N GLU A 129 -26.91 9.53 9.22
CA GLU A 129 -27.36 10.89 8.94
C GLU A 129 -26.89 11.37 7.56
N ALA A 130 -25.62 11.16 7.23
CA ALA A 130 -25.07 11.51 5.93
C ALA A 130 -25.71 10.67 4.81
N TYR A 131 -25.94 9.37 5.05
CA TYR A 131 -26.56 8.47 4.08
C TYR A 131 -27.99 8.93 3.71
N VAL A 132 -28.80 9.29 4.72
CA VAL A 132 -30.14 9.86 4.52
C VAL A 132 -30.05 11.20 3.80
N LYS A 133 -29.14 12.09 4.24
CA LYS A 133 -28.97 13.44 3.68
C LYS A 133 -28.62 13.44 2.19
N TYR A 134 -27.84 12.46 1.73
CA TYR A 134 -27.40 12.36 0.34
C TYR A 134 -28.18 11.31 -0.46
N ASN A 135 -29.34 10.85 0.04
CA ASN A 135 -30.21 9.88 -0.64
C ASN A 135 -29.47 8.61 -1.08
N GLY A 136 -28.56 8.11 -0.24
CA GLY A 136 -27.73 6.94 -0.48
C GLY A 136 -26.47 7.16 -1.33
N ASP A 137 -26.23 8.38 -1.84
CA ASP A 137 -25.07 8.68 -2.70
C ASP A 137 -23.89 9.26 -1.89
N LEU A 138 -23.05 8.36 -1.36
CA LEU A 138 -21.84 8.70 -0.63
C LEU A 138 -20.68 9.02 -1.59
N LYS A 139 -20.71 10.21 -2.19
CA LYS A 139 -19.58 10.75 -2.97
C LYS A 139 -18.41 11.11 -2.07
N TYR A 140 -17.19 11.12 -2.63
CA TYR A 140 -15.97 11.52 -1.95
C TYR A 140 -16.11 12.87 -1.22
N GLU A 141 -16.70 13.86 -1.88
CA GLU A 141 -16.94 15.19 -1.30
C GLU A 141 -17.87 15.17 -0.08
N ASN A 142 -18.77 14.20 -0.02
CA ASN A 142 -19.72 14.04 1.08
C ASN A 142 -19.06 13.33 2.27
N ILE A 143 -18.25 12.30 2.00
CA ILE A 143 -17.47 11.59 3.01
C ILE A 143 -16.47 12.53 3.69
N LYS A 144 -15.81 13.40 2.92
CA LYS A 144 -14.84 14.37 3.44
C LYS A 144 -15.48 15.38 4.42
N LYS A 145 -16.80 15.58 4.38
CA LYS A 145 -17.53 16.49 5.28
C LYS A 145 -17.91 15.84 6.62
N MET A 146 -17.71 14.54 6.78
CA MET A 146 -17.96 13.81 8.03
C MET A 146 -16.85 14.13 9.03
N ASN A 147 -17.17 14.97 10.02
CA ASN A 147 -16.20 15.50 10.97
C ASN A 147 -15.79 14.46 12.01
N TYR A 148 -16.72 13.60 12.44
CA TYR A 148 -16.45 12.56 13.42
C TYR A 148 -15.61 11.43 12.81
N LEU A 149 -15.91 11.04 11.56
CA LEU A 149 -15.07 10.12 10.79
C LEU A 149 -13.61 10.59 10.68
N ASP A 150 -13.38 11.87 10.34
CA ASP A 150 -12.04 12.45 10.27
C ASP A 150 -11.32 12.41 11.64
N LYS A 151 -12.04 12.67 12.74
CA LYS A 151 -11.48 12.56 14.10
C LYS A 151 -11.06 11.14 14.44
N VAL A 152 -11.88 10.13 14.11
CA VAL A 152 -11.57 8.71 14.35
C VAL A 152 -10.33 8.29 13.54
N PHE A 153 -10.27 8.70 12.27
CA PHE A 153 -9.14 8.40 11.41
C PHE A 153 -7.83 9.07 11.89
N LYS A 154 -7.88 10.35 12.28
CA LYS A 154 -6.74 11.07 12.85
C LYS A 154 -6.30 10.49 14.19
N GLY A 155 -7.24 10.14 15.07
CA GLY A 155 -6.96 9.48 16.34
C GLY A 155 -6.20 8.17 16.15
N THR A 156 -6.64 7.33 15.20
CA THR A 156 -5.97 6.07 14.85
C THR A 156 -4.56 6.30 14.29
N SER A 157 -4.40 7.27 13.40
CA SER A 157 -3.11 7.60 12.78
C SER A 157 -2.09 8.13 13.80
N SER A 158 -2.54 8.94 14.76
CA SER A 158 -1.71 9.47 15.84
C SER A 158 -1.34 8.39 16.87
N ALA A 159 -2.30 7.53 17.26
CA ALA A 159 -2.04 6.40 18.16
C ALA A 159 -1.01 5.43 17.56
N LYS A 160 -1.04 5.22 16.24
CA LYS A 160 -0.01 4.48 15.52
C LYS A 160 1.34 5.16 15.51
N LYS A 161 1.40 6.47 15.29
CA LYS A 161 2.67 7.20 15.29
C LYS A 161 3.37 7.04 16.64
N VAL A 162 2.61 7.09 17.73
CA VAL A 162 3.11 6.81 19.09
C VAL A 162 3.48 5.33 19.28
N ARG A 163 2.60 4.38 18.91
CA ARG A 163 2.82 2.94 19.11
C ARG A 163 3.95 2.37 18.24
N CYS A 164 4.11 2.86 17.01
CA CYS A 164 5.19 2.48 16.09
C CYS A 164 6.52 3.08 16.52
N PHE A 165 6.53 4.32 17.05
CA PHE A 165 7.73 4.91 17.66
C PHE A 165 8.14 4.15 18.93
N PHE A 166 7.17 3.75 19.77
CA PHE A 166 7.43 2.92 20.94
C PHE A 166 7.95 1.53 20.57
N PHE A 167 7.35 0.86 19.58
CA PHE A 167 7.79 -0.48 19.14
C PHE A 167 9.18 -0.45 18.49
N PHE A 168 9.53 0.63 17.79
CA PHE A 168 10.86 0.82 17.20
C PHE A 168 11.91 1.14 18.28
N CYS A 169 11.58 1.96 19.28
CA CYS A 169 12.46 2.21 20.43
C CYS A 169 12.65 0.97 21.33
N PHE A 170 11.59 0.19 21.58
CA PHE A 170 11.69 -1.01 22.42
C PHE A 170 12.50 -2.13 21.73
N SER A 171 12.30 -2.34 20.42
CA SER A 171 13.11 -3.30 19.66
C SER A 171 14.60 -2.92 19.54
N PHE A 172 14.99 -1.67 19.82
CA PHE A 172 16.40 -1.26 19.82
C PHE A 172 17.06 -1.37 21.21
N ASN A 173 16.30 -1.21 22.30
CA ASN A 173 16.84 -1.36 23.66
C ASN A 173 17.00 -2.82 24.09
N ASP A 174 16.26 -3.77 23.51
CA ASP A 174 16.42 -5.20 23.78
C ASP A 174 17.63 -5.82 23.04
N PHE A 175 18.41 -5.04 22.28
CA PHE A 175 19.62 -5.49 21.58
C PHE A 175 20.93 -4.92 22.14
N THR A 176 20.86 -4.14 23.23
CA THR A 176 22.03 -3.64 23.97
C THR A 176 21.92 -3.97 25.45
N THR A 177 21.92 -5.26 25.76
CA THR A 177 22.47 -5.84 27.00
C THR A 177 22.93 -7.26 26.73
#